data_AF-A0A7Y2AE08-F1
#
_entry.id   AF-A0A7Y2AE08-F1
#
_cell.length_a   1.000
_cell.length_b   1.000
_cell.length_c   1.000
_cell.angle_alpha   90.00
_cell.angle_beta   90.00
_cell.angle_gamma   90.00
#
_symmetry.space_group_name_H-M   'P 1'
#
loop_
_entity.id
_entity.type
_entity.pdbx_description
1 polymer ?
#
loop_
_entity_poly.entity_id
_entity_poly.type
_entity_poly.pdbx_seq_one_letter_code
_entity_poly.pdbx_strand_id
1 'polypeptide(L)'
;MKISIHWFRRDLRLDDNHGLYKALSSGHPTIGLFIFDSDILDELPEDDARVNFIHDNLSKMHQQLDEKGSGMLVLKGKPIEVWKK
;
A
#
# COMPACT_ATOMS: atom_id res chain seq x y z
N MET A 1 -13.45 7.49 16.65
CA MET A 1 -12.22 8.08 16.06
C MET A 1 -12.29 7.92 14.55
N LYS A 2 -11.96 8.95 13.76
CA LYS A 2 -11.90 8.82 12.29
C LYS A 2 -10.47 8.48 11.87
N ILE A 3 -10.32 7.68 10.83
CA ILE A 3 -9.03 7.28 10.25
C ILE A 3 -9.09 7.59 8.76
N SER A 4 -7.97 8.08 8.22
CA SER A 4 -7.77 8.27 6.78
C SER A 4 -7.01 7.08 6.23
N ILE A 5 -7.45 6.52 5.11
CA ILE A 5 -6.74 5.43 4.43
C ILE A 5 -6.24 5.95 3.09
N HIS A 6 -4.93 5.88 2.89
CA HIS A 6 -4.33 6.07 1.56
C HIS A 6 -4.04 4.70 0.95
N TRP A 7 -4.84 4.31 -0.04
CA TRP A 7 -4.69 3.04 -0.71
C TRP A 7 -3.75 3.16 -1.92
N PHE A 8 -2.53 2.70 -1.75
CA PHE A 8 -1.53 2.53 -2.80
C PHE A 8 -1.95 1.39 -3.75
N ARG A 9 -1.92 1.65 -5.07
CA ARG A 9 -2.25 0.64 -6.10
C ARG A 9 -1.20 0.56 -7.19
N ARG A 10 -1.04 1.65 -7.97
CA ARG A 10 -0.05 1.75 -9.05
C ARG A 10 1.07 2.72 -8.72
N ASP A 11 0.72 3.81 -8.04
CA ASP A 11 1.69 4.80 -7.59
C ASP A 11 2.26 4.39 -6.23
N LEU A 12 3.46 3.81 -6.24
CA LEU A 12 4.17 3.32 -5.06
C LEU A 12 5.28 4.30 -4.69
N ARG A 13 4.88 5.50 -4.27
CA ARG A 13 5.79 6.60 -3.88
C ARG A 13 5.27 7.33 -2.65
N LEU A 14 6.18 7.67 -1.74
CA LEU A 14 5.91 8.51 -0.57
C LEU A 14 6.03 10.00 -0.91
N ASP A 15 7.00 10.34 -1.76
CA ASP A 15 7.22 11.70 -2.24
C ASP A 15 6.38 11.99 -3.50
N ASP A 16 5.97 13.24 -3.66
CA ASP A 16 5.19 13.73 -4.81
C ASP A 16 3.90 12.92 -5.09
N ASN A 17 3.24 12.46 -4.02
CA ASN A 17 1.96 11.78 -4.09
C ASN A 17 0.85 12.67 -3.52
N HIS A 18 0.06 13.29 -4.42
CA HIS A 18 -1.01 14.22 -4.02
C HIS A 18 -2.08 13.56 -3.15
N GLY A 19 -2.41 12.29 -3.40
CA GLY A 19 -3.39 11.55 -2.61
C GLY A 19 -2.90 11.30 -1.18
N LEU A 20 -1.62 10.95 -1.03
CA LEU A 20 -0.99 10.77 0.28
C LEU A 20 -0.91 12.11 1.02
N TYR A 21 -0.50 13.17 0.33
CA TYR A 21 -0.47 14.52 0.89
C TYR A 21 -1.83 14.94 1.45
N LYS A 22 -2.92 14.72 0.69
CA LYS A 22 -4.29 15.03 1.14
C LYS A 22 -4.71 14.17 2.33
N ALA A 23 -4.36 12.88 2.33
CA ALA A 23 -4.66 11.98 3.44
C ALA A 23 -3.96 12.42 4.74
N LEU A 24 -2.66 12.71 4.68
CA LEU A 24 -1.87 13.21 5.81
C LEU A 24 -2.33 14.59 6.30
N SER A 25 -2.77 15.44 5.38
CA SER A 25 -3.27 16.79 5.69
C SER A 25 -4.70 16.81 6.24
N SER A 26 -5.37 15.65 6.37
CA SER A 26 -6.77 15.56 6.82
C SER A 26 -6.96 15.83 8.32
N GLY A 27 -5.88 15.83 9.11
CA GLY A 27 -5.95 15.91 10.58
C GLY A 27 -6.43 14.61 11.24
N HIS A 28 -6.50 13.50 10.50
CA HIS A 28 -6.82 12.17 11.02
C HIS A 28 -5.61 11.24 10.95
N PRO A 29 -5.48 10.28 11.90
CA PRO A 29 -4.51 9.20 11.76
C PRO A 29 -4.62 8.57 10.37
N THR A 30 -3.49 8.44 9.67
CA THR A 30 -3.45 7.97 8.29
C THR A 30 -2.78 6.61 8.21
N ILE A 31 -3.42 5.67 7.53
CA ILE A 31 -2.88 4.34 7.24
C ILE A 31 -2.57 4.26 5.75
N GLY A 32 -1.33 3.95 5.41
CA GLY A 32 -0.97 3.48 4.08
C GLY A 32 -1.42 2.03 3.91
N LEU A 33 -2.13 1.73 2.83
CA LEU A 33 -2.62 0.39 2.51
C LEU A 33 -2.15 -0.03 1.12
N PHE A 34 -1.62 -1.24 0.99
CA PHE A 34 -1.45 -1.93 -0.28
C PHE A 34 -2.12 -3.30 -0.21
N ILE A 35 -2.77 -3.71 -1.30
CA ILE A 35 -3.40 -5.03 -1.41
C ILE A 35 -2.83 -5.73 -2.64
N PHE A 36 -2.15 -6.86 -2.41
CA PHE A 36 -1.81 -7.82 -3.43
C PHE A 36 -3.09 -8.52 -3.89
N ASP A 37 -3.62 -8.07 -5.02
CA ASP A 37 -4.87 -8.54 -5.61
C ASP A 37 -4.72 -9.98 -6.12
N SER A 38 -5.44 -10.92 -5.50
CA SER A 38 -5.46 -12.32 -5.92
C SER A 38 -5.96 -12.50 -7.35
N ASP A 39 -6.95 -11.72 -7.79
CA ASP A 39 -7.49 -11.86 -9.16
C ASP A 39 -6.43 -11.46 -10.21
N ILE A 40 -5.47 -10.61 -9.85
CA ILE A 40 -4.32 -10.27 -10.70
C ILE A 40 -3.22 -11.32 -10.56
N LEU A 41 -2.86 -11.69 -9.32
CA LEU A 41 -1.74 -12.60 -9.06
C LEU A 41 -1.97 -14.00 -9.60
N ASP A 42 -3.22 -14.49 -9.58
CA ASP A 42 -3.56 -15.84 -10.02
C ASP A 42 -3.42 -16.01 -11.55
N GLU A 43 -3.34 -14.89 -12.30
CA GLU A 43 -3.09 -14.89 -13.75
C GLU A 43 -1.60 -14.77 -14.11
N LEU A 44 -0.73 -14.55 -13.13
CA LEU A 44 0.70 -14.35 -13.35
C LEU A 44 1.51 -15.63 -13.13
N PRO A 45 2.67 -15.79 -13.81
CA PRO A 45 3.65 -16.80 -13.43
C PRO A 45 4.08 -16.64 -11.96
N GLU A 46 4.39 -17.74 -11.29
CA GLU A 46 4.85 -17.72 -9.89
C GLU A 46 6.13 -16.88 -9.70
N ASP A 47 6.97 -16.77 -10.73
CA ASP A 47 8.25 -16.06 -10.74
C ASP A 47 8.19 -14.69 -11.45
N ASP A 48 7.00 -14.10 -11.60
CA ASP A 48 6.83 -12.83 -12.31
C ASP A 48 7.67 -11.70 -11.70
N ALA A 49 8.61 -11.18 -12.48
CA ALA A 49 9.55 -10.15 -12.04
C ALA A 49 8.86 -8.85 -11.57
N ARG A 50 7.64 -8.56 -12.05
CA ARG A 50 6.88 -7.36 -11.62
C ARG A 50 6.40 -7.50 -10.18
N VAL A 51 6.07 -8.71 -9.74
CA VAL A 51 5.64 -8.98 -8.35
C VAL A 51 6.82 -8.74 -7.41
N ASN A 52 8.00 -9.26 -7.76
CA ASN A 52 9.24 -9.01 -7.00
C ASN A 52 9.57 -7.52 -6.95
N PHE A 53 9.48 -6.81 -8.08
CA PHE A 53 9.71 -5.37 -8.12
C PHE A 53 8.75 -4.57 -7.21
N ILE A 54 7.46 -4.92 -7.22
CA ILE A 54 6.46 -4.30 -6.34
C ILE A 54 6.82 -4.58 -4.87
N HIS A 55 7.12 -5.84 -4.53
CA HIS A 55 7.49 -6.24 -3.18
C HIS A 55 8.72 -5.47 -2.66
N ASP A 56 9.76 -5.37 -3.48
CA ASP A 56 10.98 -4.62 -3.15
C ASP A 56 10.70 -3.14 -2.93
N ASN A 57 9.84 -2.53 -3.75
CA ASN A 57 9.48 -1.13 -3.60
C ASN A 57 8.65 -0.90 -2.32
N LEU A 58 7.65 -1.76 -2.05
CA LEU A 58 6.88 -1.71 -0.80
C LEU A 58 7.78 -1.88 0.43
N SER A 59 8.76 -2.77 0.37
CA SER A 59 9.72 -2.99 1.46
C SER A 59 10.57 -1.75 1.73
N LYS A 60 11.07 -1.10 0.67
CA LYS A 60 11.81 0.17 0.77
C LYS A 60 10.95 1.31 1.33
N MET A 61 9.69 1.41 0.88
CA MET A 61 8.75 2.39 1.42
C MET A 61 8.44 2.13 2.89
N HIS A 62 8.25 0.87 3.28
CA HIS A 62 7.98 0.49 4.67
C HIS A 62 9.16 0.87 5.58
N GLN A 63 10.40 0.59 5.16
CA GLN A 63 11.59 0.99 5.90
C GLN A 63 11.66 2.50 6.14
N GLN A 64 11.39 3.31 5.12
CA GLN A 64 11.35 4.78 5.24
C GLN A 64 10.24 5.28 6.19
N LEU A 65 9.14 4.54 6.30
CA LEU A 65 8.06 4.85 7.25
C LEU A 65 8.43 4.40 8.68
N ASP A 66 9.10 3.26 8.83
CA ASP A 66 9.55 2.71 10.12
C ASP A 66 10.58 3.62 10.79
N GLU A 67 11.49 4.22 10.01
CA GLU A 67 12.42 5.27 10.48
C GLU A 67 11.71 6.50 11.09
N LYS A 68 10.42 6.69 10.76
CA LYS A 68 9.57 7.77 11.28
C LYS A 68 8.57 7.28 12.34
N GLY A 69 8.72 6.05 12.83
CA GLY A 69 7.82 5.40 13.79
C GLY A 69 6.44 5.08 13.19
N SER A 70 6.36 4.92 11.88
CA SER A 70 5.14 4.61 11.14
C SER A 70 5.30 3.33 10.33
N GLY A 71 4.30 2.97 9.54
CA GLY A 71 4.35 1.79 8.71
C GLY A 71 3.26 1.79 7.65
N MET A 72 3.23 0.72 6.87
CA MET A 72 2.22 0.47 5.85
C MET A 72 1.62 -0.90 6.04
N LEU A 73 0.30 -0.98 5.91
CA LEU A 73 -0.45 -2.22 5.93
C LEU A 73 -0.40 -2.87 4.54
N VAL A 74 0.14 -4.09 4.47
CA VAL A 74 0.19 -4.87 3.24
C VAL A 74 -0.63 -6.13 3.43
N LEU A 75 -1.63 -6.33 2.58
CA LEU A 75 -2.55 -7.48 2.63
C LEU A 75 -2.53 -8.21 1.28
N LYS A 76 -3.00 -9.46 1.29
CA LYS A 76 -3.21 -10.26 0.07
C LYS A 76 -4.65 -10.78 0.05
N GLY A 77 -5.27 -10.78 -1.13
CA GLY A 77 -6.63 -11.27 -1.32
C GLY A 77 -7.38 -10.46 -2.38
N LYS A 78 -8.65 -10.80 -2.60
CA LYS A 78 -9.54 -10.00 -3.45
C LYS A 78 -9.79 -8.64 -2.79
N PRO A 79 -9.53 -7.50 -3.48
CA PRO A 79 -9.59 -6.18 -2.86
C PRO A 79 -10.90 -5.86 -2.16
N ILE A 80 -12.03 -6.26 -2.74
CA ILE A 80 -13.36 -6.01 -2.15
C ILE A 80 -13.57 -6.80 -0.86
N GLU A 81 -13.04 -8.02 -0.78
CA GLU A 81 -13.14 -8.85 0.42
C GLU A 81 -12.21 -8.34 1.53
N VAL A 82 -10.99 -7.96 1.15
CA VAL A 82 -10.01 -7.37 2.07
C VAL A 82 -10.51 -6.04 2.63
N TRP A 83 -11.11 -5.19 1.80
CA TRP A 83 -11.63 -3.88 2.21
C TRP A 83 -12.82 -3.96 3.19
N LYS A 84 -13.57 -5.06 3.17
CA LYS A 84 -14.73 -5.26 4.05
C LYS A 84 -14.36 -5.79 5.44
N LYS A 85 -13.14 -6.26 5.63
CA LYS A 85 -12.62 -6.71 6.92
C LYS A 85 -12.24 -5.51 7.78
#